data_AF-A0A0F9BZJ8-F1
#
_entry.id   AF-A0A0F9BZJ8-F1
#
_cell.length_a   1.000
_cell.length_b   1.000
_cell.length_c   1.000
_cell.angle_alpha   90.00
_cell.angle_beta   90.00
_cell.angle_gamma   90.00
#
_symmetry.space_group_name_H-M   'P 1'
#
loop_
_entity.id
_entity.type
_entity.pdbx_description
1 polymer ?
#
loop_
_entity_poly.entity_id
_entity_poly.type
_entity_poly.pdbx_seq_one_letter_code
_entity_poly.pdbx_strand_id
1 'polypeptide(L)'
;MTDILLFNQYFTSKKDSSEKMFATLPINLLNLASYLKNKKTDCKIYELGIFDSKQIIKDGNRIRFGISNEEISKIIKKESPKIIGLSCMYSRHYID
;
A
#
# COMPACT_ATOMS: atom_id res chain seq x y z
N MET A 1 3.19 19.80 4.75
CA MET A 1 4.26 18.79 4.75
C MET A 1 3.83 17.73 5.74
N THR A 2 3.72 16.48 5.32
CA THR A 2 3.18 15.42 6.18
C THR A 2 4.29 14.81 7.01
N ASP A 3 4.06 14.59 8.32
CA ASP A 3 5.10 14.01 9.18
C ASP A 3 5.23 12.51 8.89
N ILE A 4 4.09 11.81 8.80
CA ILE A 4 4.03 10.35 8.64
C ILE A 4 3.17 9.98 7.43
N LEU A 5 3.74 9.19 6.52
CA LEU A 5 3.04 8.61 5.40
C LEU A 5 2.86 7.10 5.64
N LEU A 6 1.61 6.66 5.79
CA LEU A 6 1.27 5.25 5.99
C LEU A 6 0.81 4.64 4.66
N PHE A 7 1.41 3.53 4.27
CA PHE A 7 1.00 2.77 3.10
C PHE A 7 0.21 1.54 3.51
N ASN A 8 -0.99 1.41 2.96
CA ASN A 8 -1.63 0.11 2.87
C ASN A 8 -1.00 -0.66 1.72
N GLN A 9 -0.26 -1.72 2.02
CA GLN A 9 0.49 -2.44 1.00
C GLN A 9 -0.44 -3.13 0.01
N TYR A 10 0.00 -3.11 -1.25
CA TYR A 10 -0.62 -3.90 -2.30
C TYR A 10 -0.28 -5.38 -2.18
N PHE A 11 -0.98 -6.17 -2.97
CA PHE A 11 -0.83 -7.61 -3.02
C PHE A 11 -0.08 -8.05 -4.29
N THR A 12 0.74 -9.11 -4.22
CA THR A 12 1.35 -9.76 -5.39
C THR A 12 1.11 -11.27 -5.32
N SER A 13 0.72 -11.87 -6.45
CA SER A 13 0.48 -13.30 -6.58
C SER A 13 1.13 -13.93 -7.80
N LYS A 14 1.17 -15.27 -7.85
CA LYS A 14 1.50 -16.02 -9.07
C LYS A 14 0.38 -15.87 -10.08
N LYS A 15 0.71 -15.94 -11.38
CA LYS A 15 -0.25 -15.77 -12.47
C LYS A 15 -1.43 -16.75 -12.42
N ASP A 16 -1.17 -17.98 -11.98
CA ASP A 16 -2.17 -19.06 -11.92
C ASP A 16 -2.86 -19.17 -10.56
N SER A 17 -2.59 -18.24 -9.65
CA SER A 17 -3.29 -18.15 -8.37
C SER A 17 -4.74 -17.72 -8.60
N SER A 18 -5.68 -18.39 -7.93
CA SER A 18 -7.10 -17.98 -7.90
C SER A 18 -7.33 -16.70 -7.09
N GLU A 19 -6.38 -16.34 -6.23
CA GLU A 19 -6.50 -15.21 -5.32
C GLU A 19 -6.44 -13.88 -6.06
N LYS A 20 -7.37 -13.00 -5.70
CA LYS A 20 -7.42 -11.61 -6.14
C LYS A 20 -7.69 -10.77 -4.91
N MET A 21 -6.92 -9.71 -4.72
CA MET A 21 -7.13 -8.77 -3.64
C MET A 21 -7.30 -7.38 -4.22
N PHE A 22 -8.42 -6.75 -3.89
CA PHE A 22 -8.69 -5.36 -4.21
C PHE A 22 -8.39 -4.50 -2.99
N ALA A 23 -8.13 -3.23 -3.25
CA ALA A 23 -8.06 -2.19 -2.25
C ALA A 23 -9.32 -2.23 -1.37
N THR A 24 -9.11 -2.16 -0.06
CA THR A 24 -10.18 -2.07 0.93
C THR A 24 -9.80 -1.03 1.97
N LEU A 25 -10.77 -0.62 2.79
CA LEU A 25 -10.51 0.36 3.83
C LEU A 25 -9.52 -0.21 4.87
N PRO A 26 -8.33 0.38 5.07
CA PRO A 26 -7.34 -0.17 5.99
C PRO A 26 -7.64 0.24 7.44
N ILE A 27 -8.57 -0.47 8.09
CA ILE A 27 -9.07 -0.15 9.44
C ILE A 27 -7.92 -0.04 10.47
N ASN A 28 -6.92 -0.90 10.37
CA ASN A 28 -5.72 -0.86 11.22
C ASN A 28 -4.95 0.47 11.06
N LEU A 29 -4.74 0.93 9.83
CA LEU A 29 -4.06 2.21 9.58
C LEU A 29 -4.94 3.40 9.95
N LEU A 30 -6.26 3.32 9.78
CA LEU A 30 -7.20 4.36 10.21
C LEU A 30 -7.17 4.56 11.73
N ASN A 31 -7.09 3.47 12.49
CA ASN A 31 -6.95 3.52 13.95
C ASN A 31 -5.62 4.20 14.34
N LEU A 32 -4.52 3.83 13.68
CA LEU A 32 -3.21 4.45 13.93
C LEU A 32 -3.20 5.93 13.56
N ALA A 33 -3.73 6.30 12.39
CA ALA A 33 -3.81 7.69 11.96
C ALA A 33 -4.69 8.53 12.90
N SER A 34 -5.81 7.98 13.39
CA SER A 34 -6.66 8.63 14.39
C SER A 34 -5.91 8.90 15.70
N TYR A 35 -5.13 7.93 16.17
CA TYR A 35 -4.28 8.09 17.35
C TYR A 35 -3.20 9.17 17.14
N LEU A 36 -2.48 9.13 16.03
CA LEU A 36 -1.43 10.10 15.69
C LEU A 36 -1.99 11.52 15.55
N LYS A 37 -3.17 11.66 14.95
CA LYS A 37 -3.89 12.94 14.85
C LYS A 37 -4.24 13.50 16.23
N ASN A 38 -4.68 12.66 17.17
CA ASN A 38 -4.91 13.08 18.58
C ASN A 38 -3.60 13.56 19.25
N LYS A 39 -2.45 12.99 18.87
CA LYS A 39 -1.12 13.44 19.27
C LYS A 39 -0.57 14.62 18.47
N LYS A 40 -1.42 15.30 17.67
CA LYS A 40 -1.05 16.44 16.82
C LYS A 40 0.08 16.14 15.82
N THR A 41 0.19 14.89 15.37
CA THR A 41 1.13 14.47 14.33
C THR A 41 0.40 14.38 13.00
N ASP A 42 0.87 15.06 11.94
CA ASP A 42 0.24 14.96 10.63
C ASP A 42 0.51 13.60 9.99
N CYS A 43 -0.57 12.92 9.62
CA CYS A 43 -0.50 11.55 9.13
C CYS A 43 -1.44 11.39 7.93
N LYS A 44 -0.91 10.85 6.82
CA LYS A 44 -1.70 10.48 5.65
C LYS A 44 -1.61 9.00 5.37
N ILE A 45 -2.71 8.41 4.92
CA ILE A 45 -2.76 7.02 4.47
C ILE A 45 -2.88 7.02 2.95
N TYR A 46 -2.07 6.21 2.28
CA TYR A 46 -2.24 5.89 0.87
C TYR A 46 -2.52 4.40 0.70
N GLU A 47 -3.57 4.11 -0.06
CA GLU A 47 -3.88 2.77 -0.55
C GLU A 47 -3.02 2.50 -1.78
N LEU A 48 -2.17 1.47 -1.73
CA LEU A 48 -1.32 1.10 -2.87
C LEU A 48 -1.93 -0.01 -3.73
N GLY A 49 -2.99 -0.65 -3.27
CA GLY A 49 -3.75 -1.66 -3.99
C GLY A 49 -4.59 -1.08 -5.14
N ILE A 50 -5.23 -1.98 -5.89
CA ILE A 50 -6.06 -1.63 -7.04
C ILE A 50 -7.55 -1.67 -6.71
N PHE A 51 -8.34 -0.82 -7.35
CA PHE A 51 -9.81 -0.83 -7.26
C PHE A 51 -10.46 -1.53 -8.46
N ASP A 52 -9.73 -1.66 -9.57
CA ASP A 52 -10.19 -2.36 -10.78
C ASP A 52 -9.11 -3.32 -11.27
N SER A 53 -9.52 -4.53 -11.65
CA SER A 53 -8.70 -5.56 -12.30
C SER A 53 -7.91 -5.06 -13.53
N LYS A 54 -8.35 -3.99 -14.20
CA LYS A 54 -7.62 -3.38 -15.32
C LYS A 54 -6.30 -2.70 -14.88
N GLN A 55 -6.15 -2.39 -13.60
CA GLN A 55 -4.95 -1.77 -13.03
C GLN A 55 -3.87 -2.79 -12.63
N ILE A 56 -4.13 -4.08 -12.86
CA ILE A 56 -3.18 -5.15 -12.57
C ILE A 56 -1.90 -4.97 -13.39
N ILE A 57 -0.76 -5.07 -12.72
CA ILE A 57 0.56 -5.07 -13.35
C ILE A 57 1.03 -6.53 -13.45
N LYS A 58 1.34 -6.98 -14.68
CA LYS A 58 1.86 -8.32 -14.96
C LYS A 58 3.38 -8.25 -15.10
N ASP A 59 4.09 -9.09 -14.37
CA ASP A 59 5.55 -9.18 -14.37
C ASP A 59 6.00 -10.64 -14.40
N GLY A 60 6.29 -11.16 -15.59
CA GLY A 60 6.64 -12.57 -15.80
C GLY A 60 5.54 -13.52 -15.28
N ASN A 61 5.89 -14.35 -14.28
CA ASN A 61 4.97 -15.27 -13.62
C ASN A 61 4.25 -14.66 -12.40
N ARG A 62 4.39 -13.35 -12.20
CA ARG A 62 3.81 -12.61 -11.08
C ARG A 62 2.77 -11.62 -11.57
N ILE A 63 1.77 -11.41 -10.73
CA ILE A 63 0.68 -10.46 -10.90
C ILE A 63 0.69 -9.57 -9.66
N ARG A 64 0.96 -8.28 -9.86
CA ARG A 64 0.84 -7.26 -8.82
C ARG A 64 -0.55 -6.62 -8.91
N PHE A 65 -1.26 -6.67 -7.79
CA PHE A 65 -2.53 -6.00 -7.54
C PHE A 65 -2.28 -4.68 -6.82
N GLY A 66 -1.49 -3.81 -7.43
CA GLY A 66 -1.09 -2.53 -6.87
C GLY A 66 -0.54 -1.58 -7.91
N ILE A 67 -0.27 -0.35 -7.48
CA ILE A 67 0.31 0.70 -8.31
C ILE A 67 1.81 0.46 -8.61
N SER A 68 2.34 1.18 -9.59
CA SER A 68 3.73 1.04 -10.03
C SER A 68 4.72 1.70 -9.05
N ASN A 69 5.99 1.29 -9.11
CA ASN A 69 7.05 1.86 -8.27
C ASN A 69 7.27 3.36 -8.57
N GLU A 70 7.07 3.77 -9.82
CA GLU A 70 7.17 5.17 -10.25
C GLU A 70 6.08 6.02 -9.60
N GLU A 71 4.84 5.51 -9.54
CA GLU A 71 3.73 6.20 -8.87
C GLU A 71 3.95 6.30 -7.35
N ILE A 72 4.43 5.22 -6.72
CA ILE A 72 4.81 5.25 -5.29
C ILE A 72 5.90 6.31 -5.05
N SER A 73 6.91 6.36 -5.93
CA SER A 73 8.01 7.33 -5.84
C SER A 73 7.51 8.77 -6.00
N LYS A 74 6.54 9.02 -6.89
CA LYS A 74 5.89 10.34 -7.06
C LYS A 74 5.13 10.74 -5.80
N ILE A 75 4.39 9.82 -5.18
CA ILE A 75 3.67 10.07 -3.92
C ILE A 75 4.65 10.46 -2.81
N ILE A 76 5.72 9.68 -2.61
CA ILE A 76 6.73 9.96 -1.59
C ILE A 76 7.37 11.33 -1.80
N LYS A 77 7.77 11.66 -3.05
CA LYS A 77 8.36 12.96 -3.38
C LYS A 77 7.39 14.12 -3.16
N LYS A 78 6.12 13.95 -3.53
CA LYS A 78 5.08 14.97 -3.37
C LYS A 78 4.80 15.28 -1.90
N GLU A 79 4.68 14.23 -1.07
CA GLU A 79 4.31 14.38 0.34
C GLU A 79 5.51 14.74 1.23
N SER A 80 6.72 14.36 0.80
CA SER A 80 8.00 14.58 1.49
C SER A 80 7.94 14.22 2.99
N PRO A 81 7.52 12.99 3.35
CA PRO A 81 7.32 12.62 4.75
C PRO A 81 8.64 12.42 5.49
N LYS A 82 8.61 12.59 6.82
CA LYS A 82 9.75 12.27 7.70
C LYS A 82 9.85 10.76 7.95
N ILE A 83 8.70 10.11 8.06
CA ILE A 83 8.58 8.67 8.34
C ILE A 83 7.62 8.05 7.32
N ILE A 84 7.99 6.89 6.79
CA ILE A 84 7.10 6.04 6.00
C ILE A 84 6.80 4.78 6.81
N GLY A 85 5.51 4.56 7.09
CA GLY A 85 5.03 3.31 7.69
C GLY A 85 4.46 2.40 6.62
N LEU A 86 4.81 1.12 6.64
CA LEU A 86 4.32 0.11 5.72
C LEU A 86 3.42 -0.87 6.48
N SER A 87 2.14 -0.99 6.12
CA SER A 87 1.30 -2.06 6.66
C SER A 87 1.72 -3.40 6.04
N CYS A 88 1.71 -4.46 6.83
CA CYS A 88 1.91 -5.81 6.32
C CYS A 88 0.86 -6.71 6.98
N MET A 89 -0.25 -6.95 6.26
CA MET A 89 -1.35 -7.77 6.78
C MET A 89 -1.06 -9.26 6.65
N TYR A 90 -0.30 -9.65 5.63
CA TYR A 90 0.00 -11.05 5.33
C TYR A 90 1.50 -11.24 5.11
N SER A 91 2.10 -12.12 5.91
CA SER A 91 3.41 -12.67 5.59
C SER A 91 3.22 -13.72 4.50
N ARG A 92 3.72 -13.46 3.29
CA ARG A 92 3.75 -14.48 2.22
C ARG A 92 5.18 -14.88 1.93
N HIS A 93 5.48 -16.13 2.25
CA HIS A 93 6.64 -16.80 1.71
C HIS A 93 6.31 -17.25 0.28
N TYR A 94 6.63 -16.41 -0.70
CA TYR A 94 6.99 -16.97 -2.00
C TYR A 94 8.40 -17.51 -1.83
N ILE A 95 8.55 -18.84 -1.88
CA ILE A 95 9.86 -19.42 -2.15
C ILE A 95 10.22 -18.92 -3.55
N ASP A 96 11.25 -18.06 -3.62
CA ASP A 96 11.90 -17.66 -4.87
C ASP A 96 12.43 -18.88 -5.61
#